data_AF-Q2UF27-F1
#
_entry.id   AF-Q2UF27-F1
#
_cell.length_a   1.000
_cell.length_b   1.000
_cell.length_c   1.000
_cell.angle_alpha   90.00
_cell.angle_beta   90.00
_cell.angle_gamma   90.00
#
_symmetry.space_group_name_H-M   'P 1'
#
loop_
_entity.id
_entity.type
_entity.pdbx_description
1 polymer ?
#
loop_
_entity_poly.entity_id
_entity_poly.type
_entity_poly.pdbx_seq_one_letter_code
_entity_poly.pdbx_strand_id
1 'polypeptide(L)'
;MNITSCSPAAIQSPTVFGAEILSLSASWVTNYTLNVPAGFNYNHGDVDVRNAQFCNITVTYTHPGYNDQITVETWLPPRTKWNGRLQATGGGGWQAGRFVLSQFFMSGAIGEGYAATTTDAGLGDAVGPSSWALQSPGNVDYVAFNNLGSRSLNDQAIIGKSLVNSFCGRAPDYAYWSGCSQGGRQGLMLAQRYPTAYDGIVASAPAQSWTKFVSALYYPLLMRQWHGVNPLACELDFLTTEAVAACDAKDGIVDGLISNLTACEYSPYTSVNKTFTCSALNKTMALSPGAALIADAAWSGPQTADGERLWYGVNPGADISQFGSVPGVNSSQSDMWFNLFVAKNASFDTIHMSPKVYEEFFHLGTQEYASTINAADPDLTAFRKAGGKLLTYHGVADESIPTKGTEFYYKSVQNQFPDVQDFFRYFESPGLGHCSGGKGGQPTTIFDALRRRVENGTAPETLPVEYARPEGEPLHRIVCPYPAQAKYMGGDISSVESFRCV
;
A
#
# COMPACT_ATOMS: atom_id res chain seq x y z
N MET A 1 19.82 -21.14 -29.40
CA MET A 1 18.70 -20.34 -28.86
C MET A 1 17.62 -20.32 -29.93
N ASN A 2 16.43 -20.87 -29.67
CA ASN A 2 15.34 -20.80 -30.64
C ASN A 2 14.70 -19.41 -30.52
N ILE A 3 15.13 -18.48 -31.38
CA ILE A 3 14.63 -17.09 -31.42
C ILE A 3 13.09 -17.05 -31.61
N THR A 4 12.50 -18.14 -32.10
CA THR A 4 11.08 -18.30 -32.39
C THR A 4 10.15 -18.38 -31.17
N SER A 5 10.65 -18.58 -29.94
CA SER A 5 9.77 -18.83 -28.78
C SER A 5 9.07 -17.60 -28.20
N CYS A 6 9.52 -16.38 -28.52
CA CYS A 6 8.89 -15.14 -28.10
C CYS A 6 8.34 -14.40 -29.33
N SER A 7 7.21 -14.86 -29.83
CA SER A 7 6.47 -14.21 -30.91
C SER A 7 4.98 -14.49 -30.74
N PRO A 8 4.07 -13.62 -31.22
CA PRO A 8 2.63 -13.84 -31.05
C PRO A 8 2.16 -15.20 -31.57
N ALA A 9 2.73 -15.66 -32.69
CA ALA A 9 2.40 -16.95 -33.30
C ALA A 9 2.88 -18.17 -32.48
N ALA A 10 3.86 -17.99 -31.60
CA ALA A 10 4.40 -19.05 -30.74
C ALA A 10 3.72 -19.12 -29.36
N ILE A 11 2.94 -18.11 -28.99
CA ILE A 11 2.23 -18.03 -27.71
C ILE A 11 0.78 -18.43 -27.94
N GLN A 12 0.30 -19.40 -27.17
CA GLN A 12 -1.11 -19.74 -27.14
C GLN A 12 -1.89 -18.61 -26.46
N SER A 13 -2.87 -18.05 -27.17
CA SER A 13 -3.75 -17.02 -26.60
C SER A 13 -4.42 -17.53 -25.33
N PRO A 14 -4.39 -16.76 -24.23
CA PRO A 14 -5.04 -17.13 -22.99
C PRO A 14 -6.56 -17.20 -23.15
N THR A 15 -7.22 -17.93 -22.27
CA THR A 15 -8.69 -17.97 -22.19
C THR A 15 -9.11 -17.55 -20.80
N VAL A 16 -9.99 -16.54 -20.73
CA VAL A 16 -10.58 -16.05 -19.49
C VAL A 16 -12.10 -16.13 -19.65
N PHE A 17 -12.78 -16.78 -18.71
CA PHE A 17 -14.23 -16.93 -18.79
C PHE A 17 -14.92 -15.56 -18.70
N GLY A 18 -15.79 -15.26 -19.67
CA GLY A 18 -16.49 -13.97 -19.74
C GLY A 18 -15.69 -12.82 -20.37
N ALA A 19 -14.50 -13.10 -20.91
CA ALA A 19 -13.65 -12.13 -21.60
C ALA A 19 -13.28 -12.58 -23.02
N GLU A 20 -13.00 -11.61 -23.88
CA GLU A 20 -12.54 -11.78 -25.24
C GLU A 20 -11.14 -11.18 -25.40
N ILE A 21 -10.19 -11.97 -25.89
CA ILE A 21 -8.83 -11.49 -26.20
C ILE A 21 -8.87 -10.70 -27.50
N LEU A 22 -8.53 -9.41 -27.42
CA LEU A 22 -8.52 -8.49 -28.55
C LEU A 22 -7.18 -8.53 -29.29
N SER A 23 -6.06 -8.58 -28.54
CA SER A 23 -4.73 -8.64 -29.13
C SER A 23 -3.72 -9.30 -28.19
N LEU A 24 -2.67 -9.86 -28.80
CA LEU A 24 -1.50 -10.40 -28.12
C LEU A 24 -0.25 -9.96 -28.87
N SER A 25 0.68 -9.33 -28.17
CA SER A 25 2.03 -9.04 -28.67
C SER A 25 3.07 -9.77 -27.81
N ALA A 26 4.19 -10.15 -28.43
CA ALA A 26 5.30 -10.78 -27.74
C ALA A 26 6.62 -10.39 -28.41
N SER A 27 7.57 -9.89 -27.63
CA SER A 27 8.89 -9.49 -28.15
C SER A 27 9.99 -9.72 -27.11
N TRP A 28 11.19 -10.08 -27.60
CA TRP A 28 12.36 -10.19 -26.74
C TRP A 28 12.84 -8.80 -26.33
N VAL A 29 13.05 -8.63 -25.02
CA VAL A 29 13.87 -7.58 -24.45
C VAL A 29 15.23 -8.18 -24.12
N THR A 30 16.31 -7.55 -24.57
CA THR A 30 17.69 -8.01 -24.38
C THR A 30 18.55 -6.89 -23.82
N ASN A 31 19.69 -7.24 -23.22
CA ASN A 31 20.63 -6.30 -22.61
C ASN A 31 19.97 -5.37 -21.57
N TYR A 32 18.91 -5.86 -20.91
CA TYR A 32 18.18 -5.08 -19.92
C TYR A 32 18.99 -4.99 -18.63
N THR A 33 19.26 -3.77 -18.17
CA THR A 33 19.96 -3.52 -16.92
C THR A 33 19.21 -2.44 -16.15
N LEU A 34 18.92 -2.72 -14.88
CA LEU A 34 18.28 -1.77 -13.98
C LEU A 34 18.71 -2.09 -12.55
N ASN A 35 19.17 -1.06 -11.82
CA ASN A 35 19.26 -1.15 -10.37
C ASN A 35 17.86 -0.91 -9.79
N VAL A 36 17.38 -1.85 -8.99
CA VAL A 36 16.10 -1.77 -8.30
C VAL A 36 16.39 -1.59 -6.80
N PRO A 37 16.34 -0.36 -6.28
CA PRO A 37 16.54 -0.12 -4.86
C PRO A 37 15.42 -0.73 -4.04
N ALA A 38 15.71 -1.17 -2.83
CA ALA A 38 14.73 -1.71 -1.90
C ALA A 38 13.57 -0.72 -1.68
N GLY A 39 13.84 0.59 -1.65
CA GLY A 39 12.81 1.64 -1.51
C GLY A 39 11.81 1.70 -2.67
N PHE A 40 12.10 1.06 -3.79
CA PHE A 40 11.17 0.88 -4.92
C PHE A 40 10.83 -0.60 -5.17
N ASN A 41 11.13 -1.47 -4.21
CA ASN A 41 10.84 -2.90 -4.23
C ASN A 41 10.31 -3.34 -2.86
N TYR A 42 9.20 -2.74 -2.44
CA TYR A 42 8.74 -2.63 -1.05
C TYR A 42 8.81 -3.92 -0.20
N ASN A 43 8.61 -5.09 -0.78
CA ASN A 43 8.60 -6.38 -0.06
C ASN A 43 9.90 -7.20 -0.20
N HIS A 44 10.90 -6.64 -0.85
CA HIS A 44 12.17 -7.29 -1.23
C HIS A 44 13.36 -6.38 -0.88
N GLY A 45 14.56 -6.91 -1.01
CA GLY A 45 15.81 -6.13 -0.92
C GLY A 45 16.16 -5.44 -2.24
N ASP A 46 17.37 -4.86 -2.26
CA ASP A 46 17.96 -4.32 -3.48
C ASP A 46 18.23 -5.45 -4.49
N VAL A 47 17.88 -5.21 -5.75
CA VAL A 47 18.14 -6.15 -6.84
C VAL A 47 18.87 -5.42 -7.96
N ASP A 48 20.08 -5.87 -8.29
CA ASP A 48 20.84 -5.37 -9.43
C ASP A 48 20.66 -6.28 -10.64
N VAL A 49 19.75 -5.88 -11.53
CA VAL A 49 19.46 -6.61 -12.76
C VAL A 49 20.50 -6.25 -13.80
N ARG A 50 21.30 -7.21 -14.27
CA ARG A 50 22.36 -6.98 -15.26
C ARG A 50 22.22 -7.88 -16.48
N ASN A 51 22.24 -7.26 -17.66
CA ASN A 51 22.20 -7.96 -18.96
C ASN A 51 21.08 -9.02 -19.03
N ALA A 52 19.94 -8.72 -18.41
CA ALA A 52 18.79 -9.60 -18.42
C ALA A 52 18.18 -9.66 -19.83
N GLN A 53 17.60 -10.82 -20.11
CA GLN A 53 16.79 -11.08 -21.28
C GLN A 53 15.45 -11.62 -20.80
N PHE A 54 14.35 -11.19 -21.39
CA PHE A 54 13.02 -11.73 -21.12
C PHE A 54 12.09 -11.49 -22.30
N CYS A 55 11.06 -12.33 -22.43
CA CYS A 55 9.98 -12.13 -23.38
C CYS A 55 8.94 -11.21 -22.73
N ASN A 56 8.76 -10.00 -23.27
CA ASN A 56 7.65 -9.13 -22.89
C ASN A 56 6.43 -9.53 -23.72
N ILE A 57 5.37 -9.96 -23.05
CA ILE A 57 4.09 -10.31 -23.65
C ILE A 57 3.03 -9.34 -23.13
N THR A 58 2.34 -8.66 -24.04
CA THR A 58 1.20 -7.81 -23.71
C THR A 58 -0.06 -8.42 -24.30
N VAL A 59 -1.08 -8.62 -23.47
CA VAL A 59 -2.40 -9.11 -23.85
C VAL A 59 -3.42 -8.02 -23.56
N THR A 60 -4.21 -7.66 -24.56
CA THR A 60 -5.35 -6.75 -24.41
C THR A 60 -6.63 -7.52 -24.58
N TYR A 61 -7.60 -7.30 -23.69
CA TYR A 61 -8.88 -7.99 -23.70
C TYR A 61 -10.03 -7.07 -23.29
N THR A 62 -11.26 -7.52 -23.56
CA THR A 62 -12.49 -6.84 -23.16
C THR A 62 -13.44 -7.84 -22.49
N HIS A 63 -14.38 -7.34 -21.72
CA HIS A 63 -15.54 -8.10 -21.27
C HIS A 63 -16.74 -7.72 -22.16
N PRO A 64 -17.22 -8.62 -23.03
CA PRO A 64 -18.35 -8.33 -23.92
C PRO A 64 -19.55 -7.75 -23.15
N GLY A 65 -20.05 -6.60 -23.62
CA GLY A 65 -21.13 -5.84 -22.99
C GLY A 65 -20.68 -4.68 -22.10
N TYR A 66 -19.39 -4.58 -21.75
CA TYR A 66 -18.87 -3.48 -20.93
C TYR A 66 -18.03 -2.45 -21.68
N ASN A 67 -17.60 -2.75 -22.92
CA ASN A 67 -16.79 -1.85 -23.75
C ASN A 67 -15.52 -1.35 -23.04
N ASP A 68 -14.97 -2.16 -22.13
CA ASP A 68 -13.69 -1.92 -21.49
C ASP A 68 -12.54 -2.49 -22.33
N GLN A 69 -11.35 -1.93 -22.19
CA GLN A 69 -10.15 -2.46 -22.81
C GLN A 69 -9.06 -2.54 -21.75
N ILE A 70 -8.74 -3.75 -21.30
CA ILE A 70 -7.81 -4.00 -20.21
C ILE A 70 -6.53 -4.61 -20.77
N THR A 71 -5.40 -4.19 -20.24
CA THR A 71 -4.08 -4.68 -20.63
C THR A 71 -3.45 -5.46 -19.48
N VAL A 72 -2.93 -6.65 -19.80
CA VAL A 72 -2.02 -7.42 -18.94
C VAL A 72 -0.66 -7.47 -19.60
N GLU A 73 0.37 -7.06 -18.87
CA GLU A 73 1.76 -7.16 -19.28
C GLU A 73 2.44 -8.26 -18.46
N THR A 74 3.16 -9.15 -19.14
CA THR A 74 3.87 -10.29 -18.52
C THR A 74 5.27 -10.40 -19.05
N TRP A 75 6.27 -10.44 -18.16
CA TRP A 75 7.68 -10.63 -18.50
C TRP A 75 8.09 -12.05 -18.13
N LEU A 76 8.61 -12.79 -19.10
CA LEU A 76 9.01 -14.19 -18.94
C LEU A 76 10.51 -14.35 -19.19
N PRO A 77 11.32 -14.69 -18.17
CA PRO A 77 12.74 -14.93 -18.38
C PRO A 77 12.94 -16.19 -19.24
N PRO A 78 14.08 -16.34 -19.93
CA PRO A 78 14.43 -17.57 -20.64
C PRO A 78 14.22 -18.79 -19.74
N ARG A 79 13.72 -19.90 -20.30
CA ARG A 79 13.39 -21.12 -19.52
C ARG A 79 14.54 -21.62 -18.64
N THR A 80 15.79 -21.40 -19.06
CA THR A 80 17.01 -21.77 -18.31
C THR A 80 17.31 -20.86 -17.12
N LYS A 81 16.65 -19.71 -17.02
CA LYS A 81 16.77 -18.71 -15.95
C LYS A 81 15.51 -18.60 -15.10
N TRP A 82 14.39 -19.14 -15.58
CA TRP A 82 13.14 -19.17 -14.82
C TRP A 82 13.24 -20.15 -13.64
N ASN A 83 12.87 -19.68 -12.46
CA ASN A 83 12.95 -20.43 -11.20
C ASN A 83 11.69 -21.27 -10.90
N GLY A 84 10.75 -21.37 -11.85
CA GLY A 84 9.49 -22.11 -11.70
C GLY A 84 8.33 -21.31 -11.09
N ARG A 85 8.54 -20.03 -10.74
CA ARG A 85 7.56 -19.23 -10.00
C ARG A 85 7.03 -18.05 -10.82
N LEU A 86 5.79 -17.66 -10.51
CA LEU A 86 5.17 -16.42 -11.00
C LEU A 86 5.07 -15.41 -9.85
N GLN A 87 5.42 -14.16 -10.09
CA GLN A 87 5.19 -13.03 -9.18
C GLN A 87 4.34 -11.97 -9.88
N ALA A 88 3.13 -11.77 -9.38
CA ALA A 88 2.29 -10.64 -9.77
C ALA A 88 2.58 -9.43 -8.90
N THR A 89 2.47 -8.25 -9.50
CA THR A 89 2.67 -6.97 -8.83
C THR A 89 1.42 -6.11 -8.95
N GLY A 90 1.24 -5.24 -7.96
CA GLY A 90 0.11 -4.32 -7.88
C GLY A 90 0.45 -2.89 -8.30
N GLY A 91 -0.49 -1.99 -7.98
CA GLY A 91 -0.45 -0.57 -8.29
C GLY A 91 -0.17 0.34 -7.10
N GLY A 92 -0.36 1.64 -7.33
CA GLY A 92 -0.21 2.71 -6.34
C GLY A 92 -1.25 3.81 -6.59
N GLY A 93 -1.77 4.43 -5.53
CA GLY A 93 -2.84 5.43 -5.66
C GLY A 93 -4.04 4.89 -6.45
N TRP A 94 -4.44 5.61 -7.51
CA TRP A 94 -5.55 5.25 -8.39
C TRP A 94 -5.17 4.31 -9.55
N GLN A 95 -3.91 3.91 -9.65
CA GLN A 95 -3.42 3.02 -10.70
C GLN A 95 -3.45 1.57 -10.22
N ALA A 96 -3.91 0.65 -11.07
CA ALA A 96 -3.93 -0.78 -10.75
C ALA A 96 -2.56 -1.46 -10.92
N GLY A 97 -1.68 -0.87 -11.72
CA GLY A 97 -0.41 -1.43 -12.14
C GLY A 97 0.00 -0.83 -13.48
N ARG A 98 0.94 -1.48 -14.19
CA ARG A 98 1.46 -1.07 -15.51
C ARG A 98 1.87 0.41 -15.59
N PHE A 99 2.54 0.87 -14.54
CA PHE A 99 3.06 2.23 -14.40
C PHE A 99 4.54 2.19 -14.00
N VAL A 100 5.14 3.36 -13.75
CA VAL A 100 6.59 3.46 -13.50
C VAL A 100 7.09 2.54 -12.37
N LEU A 101 6.34 2.40 -11.27
CA LEU A 101 6.76 1.50 -10.18
C LEU A 101 6.56 0.03 -10.52
N SER A 102 5.55 -0.32 -11.31
CA SER A 102 5.40 -1.71 -11.80
C SER A 102 6.64 -2.16 -12.58
N GLN A 103 7.32 -1.26 -13.31
CA GLN A 103 8.58 -1.60 -13.97
C GLN A 103 9.67 -1.96 -12.96
N PHE A 104 9.83 -1.23 -11.86
CA PHE A 104 10.78 -1.59 -10.80
C PHE A 104 10.45 -2.95 -10.18
N PHE A 105 9.18 -3.18 -9.81
CA PHE A 105 8.76 -4.44 -9.20
C PHE A 105 8.96 -5.64 -10.14
N MET A 106 8.57 -5.50 -11.41
CA MET A 106 8.73 -6.56 -12.42
C MET A 106 10.20 -6.80 -12.76
N SER A 107 11.03 -5.76 -12.78
CA SER A 107 12.48 -5.88 -12.96
C SER A 107 13.14 -6.65 -11.83
N GLY A 108 12.79 -6.34 -10.58
CA GLY A 108 13.26 -7.08 -9.40
C GLY A 108 12.90 -8.56 -9.52
N ALA A 109 11.63 -8.86 -9.83
CA ALA A 109 11.16 -10.23 -10.05
C ALA A 109 11.92 -10.96 -11.17
N ILE A 110 12.19 -10.30 -12.32
CA ILE A 110 13.02 -10.87 -13.39
C ILE A 110 14.46 -11.14 -12.92
N GLY A 111 15.06 -10.21 -12.17
CA GLY A 111 16.40 -10.35 -11.60
C GLY A 111 16.53 -11.55 -10.67
N GLU A 112 15.47 -11.83 -9.91
CA GLU A 112 15.38 -12.97 -8.99
C GLU A 112 14.89 -14.27 -9.68
N GLY A 113 14.64 -14.23 -10.99
CA GLY A 113 14.31 -15.38 -11.83
C GLY A 113 12.82 -15.75 -11.90
N TYR A 114 11.91 -14.89 -11.41
CA TYR A 114 10.46 -15.09 -11.53
C TYR A 114 9.97 -14.72 -12.93
N ALA A 115 8.86 -15.33 -13.35
CA ALA A 115 7.98 -14.68 -14.31
C ALA A 115 7.25 -13.54 -13.60
N ALA A 116 7.05 -12.40 -14.24
CA ALA A 116 6.41 -11.22 -13.62
C ALA A 116 5.16 -10.81 -14.40
N THR A 117 4.10 -10.35 -13.72
CA THR A 117 2.87 -9.88 -14.40
C THR A 117 2.20 -8.70 -13.68
N THR A 118 1.60 -7.78 -14.45
CA THR A 118 0.85 -6.60 -13.98
C THR A 118 -0.36 -6.32 -14.90
N THR A 119 -1.36 -5.58 -14.42
CA THR A 119 -2.47 -5.05 -15.25
C THR A 119 -2.65 -3.54 -15.07
N ASP A 120 -3.16 -2.86 -16.09
CA ASP A 120 -3.64 -1.47 -15.99
C ASP A 120 -5.10 -1.35 -15.53
N ALA A 121 -5.80 -2.48 -15.36
CA ALA A 121 -7.24 -2.54 -15.09
C ALA A 121 -8.13 -1.75 -16.08
N GLY A 122 -7.62 -1.51 -17.30
CA GLY A 122 -8.29 -0.72 -18.33
C GLY A 122 -8.29 0.78 -18.06
N LEU A 123 -7.40 1.27 -17.18
CA LEU A 123 -7.23 2.69 -16.89
C LEU A 123 -6.11 3.34 -17.72
N GLY A 124 -5.37 2.55 -18.50
CA GLY A 124 -4.23 3.01 -19.29
C GLY A 124 -3.20 3.75 -18.43
N ASP A 125 -2.80 4.95 -18.86
CA ASP A 125 -1.79 5.78 -18.18
C ASP A 125 -2.41 6.80 -17.20
N ALA A 126 -3.69 6.67 -16.86
CA ALA A 126 -4.36 7.62 -15.96
C ALA A 126 -3.78 7.56 -14.54
N VAL A 127 -3.18 8.66 -14.08
CA VAL A 127 -2.59 8.78 -12.72
C VAL A 127 -3.68 8.95 -11.64
N GLY A 128 -4.82 9.54 -12.02
CA GLY A 128 -5.95 9.80 -11.15
C GLY A 128 -7.27 9.46 -11.83
N PRO A 129 -8.40 9.55 -11.10
CA PRO A 129 -9.69 9.09 -11.56
C PRO A 129 -10.45 10.13 -12.40
N SER A 130 -9.94 11.36 -12.54
CA SER A 130 -10.63 12.45 -13.23
C SER A 130 -11.01 12.15 -14.68
N SER A 131 -10.25 11.32 -15.40
CA SER A 131 -10.51 10.99 -16.80
C SER A 131 -11.43 9.78 -17.00
N TRP A 132 -11.77 9.02 -15.96
CA TRP A 132 -12.49 7.76 -16.10
C TRP A 132 -13.57 7.51 -15.04
N ALA A 133 -13.56 8.23 -13.90
CA ALA A 133 -14.51 7.99 -12.82
C ALA A 133 -15.97 8.23 -13.21
N LEU A 134 -16.21 9.19 -14.12
CA LEU A 134 -17.53 9.60 -14.57
C LEU A 134 -17.66 9.37 -16.07
N GLN A 135 -18.69 8.63 -16.50
CA GLN A 135 -19.08 8.56 -17.91
C GLN A 135 -19.79 9.85 -18.36
N SER A 136 -20.49 10.50 -17.43
CA SER A 136 -21.09 11.82 -17.57
C SER A 136 -21.40 12.38 -16.17
N PRO A 137 -21.70 13.69 -16.01
CA PRO A 137 -22.08 14.23 -14.70
C PRO A 137 -23.21 13.42 -14.05
N GLY A 138 -23.03 13.03 -12.79
CA GLY A 138 -23.97 12.18 -12.04
C GLY A 138 -23.82 10.68 -12.26
N ASN A 139 -23.00 10.22 -13.22
CA ASN A 139 -22.92 8.82 -13.65
C ASN A 139 -21.50 8.27 -13.52
N VAL A 140 -21.25 7.53 -12.43
CA VAL A 140 -19.97 6.84 -12.19
C VAL A 140 -19.77 5.69 -13.17
N ASP A 141 -18.55 5.54 -13.67
CA ASP A 141 -18.14 4.36 -14.43
C ASP A 141 -17.88 3.19 -13.48
N TYR A 142 -18.95 2.46 -13.15
CA TYR A 142 -18.87 1.28 -12.30
C TYR A 142 -18.08 0.13 -12.92
N VAL A 143 -17.96 0.08 -14.25
CA VAL A 143 -17.17 -0.95 -14.95
C VAL A 143 -15.69 -0.71 -14.70
N ALA A 144 -15.20 0.50 -14.98
CA ALA A 144 -13.82 0.90 -14.73
C ALA A 144 -13.48 0.77 -13.24
N PHE A 145 -14.40 1.21 -12.36
CA PHE A 145 -14.19 1.11 -10.93
C PHE A 145 -14.15 -0.34 -10.42
N ASN A 146 -14.97 -1.25 -10.97
CA ASN A 146 -14.90 -2.67 -10.63
C ASN A 146 -13.64 -3.35 -11.21
N ASN A 147 -13.16 -2.90 -12.37
CA ASN A 147 -11.88 -3.36 -12.91
C ASN A 147 -10.72 -3.00 -11.98
N LEU A 148 -10.64 -1.74 -11.54
CA LEU A 148 -9.66 -1.29 -10.54
C LEU A 148 -9.82 -2.07 -9.22
N GLY A 149 -11.07 -2.27 -8.81
CA GLY A 149 -11.44 -2.86 -7.53
C GLY A 149 -11.03 -4.32 -7.41
N SER A 150 -11.44 -5.18 -8.36
CA SER A 150 -11.30 -6.63 -8.19
C SER A 150 -11.17 -7.45 -9.47
N ARG A 151 -11.98 -7.20 -10.51
CA ARG A 151 -12.13 -8.12 -11.65
C ARG A 151 -10.82 -8.37 -12.40
N SER A 152 -10.15 -7.29 -12.80
CA SER A 152 -8.91 -7.37 -13.59
C SER A 152 -7.77 -8.12 -12.87
N LEU A 153 -7.79 -8.16 -11.54
CA LEU A 153 -6.76 -8.82 -10.73
C LEU A 153 -6.80 -10.34 -10.92
N ASN A 154 -8.00 -10.91 -11.01
CA ASN A 154 -8.16 -12.34 -11.27
C ASN A 154 -7.86 -12.68 -12.74
N ASP A 155 -8.27 -11.82 -13.67
CA ASP A 155 -7.96 -11.99 -15.09
C ASP A 155 -6.44 -11.98 -15.31
N GLN A 156 -5.72 -11.06 -14.66
CA GLN A 156 -4.26 -11.03 -14.64
C GLN A 156 -3.67 -12.36 -14.14
N ALA A 157 -4.20 -12.94 -13.06
CA ALA A 157 -3.71 -14.21 -12.54
C ALA A 157 -3.91 -15.36 -13.56
N ILE A 158 -5.08 -15.43 -14.19
CA ILE A 158 -5.40 -16.44 -15.21
C ILE A 158 -4.51 -16.28 -16.44
N ILE A 159 -4.42 -15.05 -16.97
CA ILE A 159 -3.61 -14.72 -18.15
C ILE A 159 -2.14 -15.01 -17.87
N GLY A 160 -1.57 -14.49 -16.78
CA GLY A 160 -0.18 -14.69 -16.41
C GLY A 160 0.20 -16.17 -16.30
N LYS A 161 -0.61 -16.98 -15.59
CA LYS A 161 -0.39 -18.44 -15.48
C LYS A 161 -0.49 -19.14 -16.83
N SER A 162 -1.45 -18.75 -17.69
CA SER A 162 -1.61 -19.29 -19.04
C SER A 162 -0.40 -18.99 -19.93
N LEU A 163 0.11 -17.76 -19.87
CA LEU A 163 1.29 -17.33 -20.64
C LEU A 163 2.55 -18.06 -20.18
N VAL A 164 2.75 -18.23 -18.87
CA VAL A 164 3.83 -19.06 -18.33
C VAL A 164 3.71 -20.50 -18.85
N ASN A 165 2.52 -21.11 -18.78
CA ASN A 165 2.32 -22.47 -19.26
C ASN A 165 2.64 -22.62 -20.75
N SER A 166 2.17 -21.70 -21.59
CA SER A 166 2.46 -21.71 -23.03
C SER A 166 3.95 -21.51 -23.32
N PHE A 167 4.57 -20.50 -22.72
CA PHE A 167 5.96 -20.13 -23.01
C PHE A 167 6.98 -21.10 -22.41
N CYS A 168 6.74 -21.61 -21.19
CA CYS A 168 7.66 -22.51 -20.48
C CYS A 168 7.37 -23.99 -20.74
N GLY A 169 6.17 -24.33 -21.23
CA GLY A 169 5.71 -25.71 -21.47
C GLY A 169 5.16 -26.41 -20.22
N ARG A 170 5.01 -25.66 -19.10
CA ARG A 170 4.42 -26.13 -17.85
C ARG A 170 3.92 -24.95 -17.02
N ALA A 171 2.90 -25.19 -16.18
CA ALA A 171 2.41 -24.23 -15.21
C ALA A 171 3.50 -23.84 -14.18
N PRO A 172 3.41 -22.64 -13.55
CA PRO A 172 4.25 -22.32 -12.42
C PRO A 172 4.03 -23.30 -11.26
N ASP A 173 5.10 -23.64 -10.54
CA ASP A 173 5.04 -24.47 -9.34
C ASP A 173 4.35 -23.72 -8.19
N TYR A 174 4.57 -22.41 -8.13
CA TYR A 174 3.95 -21.47 -7.18
C TYR A 174 3.71 -20.11 -7.84
N ALA A 175 2.64 -19.44 -7.44
CA ALA A 175 2.29 -18.08 -7.84
C ALA A 175 2.17 -17.17 -6.61
N TYR A 176 2.80 -16.00 -6.69
CA TYR A 176 2.89 -15.04 -5.59
C TYR A 176 2.34 -13.67 -6.00
N TRP A 177 1.86 -12.92 -5.02
CA TRP A 177 1.54 -11.49 -5.14
C TRP A 177 2.46 -10.65 -4.25
N SER A 178 2.97 -9.54 -4.77
CA SER A 178 3.77 -8.57 -4.03
C SER A 178 3.28 -7.15 -4.32
N GLY A 179 2.72 -6.48 -3.30
CA GLY A 179 2.26 -5.10 -3.45
C GLY A 179 2.22 -4.34 -2.13
N CYS A 180 2.25 -3.01 -2.23
CA CYS A 180 2.07 -2.09 -1.11
C CYS A 180 1.01 -1.03 -1.44
N SER A 181 0.36 -0.42 -0.44
CA SER A 181 -0.67 0.62 -0.66
C SER A 181 -1.88 0.07 -1.43
N GLN A 182 -2.20 0.63 -2.60
CA GLN A 182 -3.15 0.07 -3.55
C GLN A 182 -2.81 -1.39 -3.91
N GLY A 183 -1.54 -1.71 -4.12
CA GLY A 183 -1.06 -3.08 -4.29
C GLY A 183 -1.32 -3.99 -3.09
N GLY A 184 -1.28 -3.44 -1.87
CA GLY A 184 -1.67 -4.14 -0.65
C GLY A 184 -3.17 -4.44 -0.62
N ARG A 185 -4.00 -3.44 -0.95
CA ARG A 185 -5.47 -3.63 -1.09
C ARG A 185 -5.81 -4.69 -2.13
N GLN A 186 -5.17 -4.64 -3.30
CA GLN A 186 -5.36 -5.62 -4.36
C GLN A 186 -4.98 -7.04 -3.91
N GLY A 187 -3.89 -7.19 -3.16
CA GLY A 187 -3.49 -8.47 -2.56
C GLY A 187 -4.53 -9.02 -1.59
N LEU A 188 -5.07 -8.17 -0.70
CA LEU A 188 -6.15 -8.58 0.20
C LEU A 188 -7.45 -8.90 -0.54
N MET A 189 -7.78 -8.15 -1.60
CA MET A 189 -8.94 -8.43 -2.46
C MET A 189 -8.83 -9.81 -3.13
N LEU A 190 -7.63 -10.15 -3.61
CA LEU A 190 -7.33 -11.46 -4.18
C LEU A 190 -7.51 -12.57 -3.14
N ALA A 191 -7.02 -12.39 -1.91
CA ALA A 191 -7.24 -13.36 -0.84
C ALA A 191 -8.75 -13.59 -0.57
N GLN A 192 -9.53 -12.51 -0.54
CA GLN A 192 -10.97 -12.57 -0.20
C GLN A 192 -11.82 -13.15 -1.33
N ARG A 193 -11.61 -12.72 -2.58
CA ARG A 193 -12.50 -13.07 -3.71
C ARG A 193 -11.97 -14.13 -4.63
N TYR A 194 -10.65 -14.26 -4.72
CA TYR A 194 -9.97 -15.14 -5.66
C TYR A 194 -8.92 -16.01 -4.94
N PRO A 195 -9.35 -16.82 -3.96
CA PRO A 195 -8.48 -17.48 -2.98
C PRO A 195 -7.45 -18.46 -3.58
N THR A 196 -7.58 -18.79 -4.86
CA THR A 196 -6.69 -19.70 -5.60
C THR A 196 -5.85 -18.97 -6.67
N ALA A 197 -5.97 -17.64 -6.76
CA ALA A 197 -5.19 -16.84 -7.70
C ALA A 197 -3.69 -16.90 -7.38
N TYR A 198 -3.32 -16.90 -6.10
CA TYR A 198 -1.93 -16.94 -5.64
C TYR A 198 -1.80 -17.80 -4.37
N ASP A 199 -0.70 -18.55 -4.26
CA ASP A 199 -0.38 -19.41 -3.11
C ASP A 199 0.15 -18.59 -1.93
N GLY A 200 0.85 -17.50 -2.24
CA GLY A 200 1.38 -16.56 -1.25
C GLY A 200 1.12 -15.10 -1.64
N ILE A 201 0.76 -14.28 -0.67
CA ILE A 201 0.51 -12.85 -0.87
C ILE A 201 1.31 -12.06 0.17
N VAL A 202 2.13 -11.10 -0.29
CA VAL A 202 2.60 -10.00 0.54
C VAL A 202 1.78 -8.75 0.21
N ALA A 203 0.99 -8.29 1.17
CA ALA A 203 0.11 -7.13 1.04
C ALA A 203 0.46 -6.09 2.11
N SER A 204 1.31 -5.13 1.76
CA SER A 204 1.90 -4.19 2.72
C SER A 204 1.20 -2.83 2.70
N ALA A 205 1.22 -2.13 3.83
CA ALA A 205 0.47 -0.89 4.08
C ALA A 205 -0.86 -0.85 3.30
N PRO A 206 -1.76 -1.85 3.47
CA PRO A 206 -2.85 -2.03 2.54
C PRO A 206 -3.84 -0.86 2.58
N ALA A 207 -4.39 -0.50 1.42
CA ALA A 207 -5.49 0.46 1.29
C ALA A 207 -6.87 -0.21 1.45
N GLN A 208 -7.01 -1.14 2.41
CA GLN A 208 -8.12 -2.10 2.47
C GLN A 208 -9.49 -1.49 2.77
N SER A 209 -9.52 -0.44 3.58
CA SER A 209 -10.75 0.27 3.92
C SER A 209 -10.83 1.57 3.12
N TRP A 210 -10.63 1.47 1.79
CA TRP A 210 -10.54 2.59 0.86
C TRP A 210 -11.56 3.68 1.15
N THR A 211 -12.85 3.35 1.14
CA THR A 211 -13.92 4.33 1.32
C THR A 211 -13.86 5.08 2.66
N LYS A 212 -13.23 4.50 3.68
CA LYS A 212 -13.10 5.08 5.02
C LYS A 212 -11.86 5.95 5.11
N PHE A 213 -10.68 5.41 4.77
CA PHE A 213 -9.44 6.16 4.98
C PHE A 213 -9.32 7.35 4.02
N VAL A 214 -9.73 7.21 2.75
CA VAL A 214 -9.66 8.35 1.82
C VAL A 214 -10.58 9.49 2.28
N SER A 215 -11.76 9.19 2.83
CA SER A 215 -12.64 10.18 3.44
C SER A 215 -12.06 10.77 4.74
N ALA A 216 -11.32 9.99 5.52
CA ALA A 216 -10.68 10.44 6.74
C ALA A 216 -9.52 11.42 6.50
N LEU A 217 -8.75 11.25 5.42
CA LEU A 217 -7.63 12.13 5.07
C LEU A 217 -8.06 13.58 4.75
N TYR A 218 -9.33 13.80 4.37
CA TYR A 218 -9.86 15.16 4.19
C TYR A 218 -10.16 15.86 5.51
N TYR A 219 -10.31 15.14 6.62
CA TYR A 219 -10.76 15.69 7.89
C TYR A 219 -9.87 16.84 8.42
N PRO A 220 -8.53 16.73 8.45
CA PRO A 220 -7.68 17.84 8.90
C PRO A 220 -7.79 19.08 8.00
N LEU A 221 -8.03 18.89 6.70
CA LEU A 221 -8.21 19.99 5.74
C LEU A 221 -9.55 20.70 5.93
N LEU A 222 -10.61 19.93 6.19
CA LEU A 222 -11.94 20.48 6.47
C LEU A 222 -11.98 21.19 7.83
N MET A 223 -11.28 20.66 8.84
CA MET A 223 -11.14 21.32 10.15
C MET A 223 -10.48 22.70 10.05
N ARG A 224 -9.52 22.88 9.13
CA ARG A 224 -8.96 24.22 8.82
C ARG A 224 -10.06 25.19 8.41
N GLN A 225 -10.92 24.75 7.50
CA GLN A 225 -12.01 25.57 6.97
C GLN A 225 -13.08 25.84 8.03
N TRP A 226 -13.54 24.81 8.74
CA TRP A 226 -14.60 24.95 9.75
C TRP A 226 -14.22 25.85 10.91
N HIS A 227 -12.93 25.92 11.26
CA HIS A 227 -12.43 26.75 12.35
C HIS A 227 -11.73 28.03 11.89
N GLY A 228 -11.62 28.28 10.58
CA GLY A 228 -10.93 29.44 10.04
C GLY A 228 -9.45 29.51 10.43
N VAL A 229 -8.77 28.37 10.54
CA VAL A 229 -7.35 28.27 10.90
C VAL A 229 -6.49 27.86 9.70
N ASN A 230 -5.27 28.38 9.64
CA ASN A 230 -4.35 28.12 8.54
C ASN A 230 -2.92 27.91 9.04
N PRO A 231 -2.64 26.80 9.76
CA PRO A 231 -1.30 26.54 10.28
C PRO A 231 -0.29 26.35 9.14
N LEU A 232 0.98 26.62 9.43
CA LEU A 232 2.08 26.36 8.50
C LEU A 232 2.50 24.89 8.57
N ALA A 233 3.00 24.35 7.45
CA ALA A 233 3.59 23.01 7.42
C ALA A 233 4.68 22.84 8.49
N CYS A 234 5.55 23.86 8.68
CA CYS A 234 6.59 23.84 9.70
C CYS A 234 6.08 23.80 11.15
N GLU A 235 4.85 24.25 11.42
CA GLU A 235 4.23 24.11 12.75
C GLU A 235 3.81 22.64 12.99
N LEU A 236 3.32 21.97 11.96
CA LEU A 236 2.93 20.57 12.02
C LEU A 236 4.18 19.65 12.10
N ASP A 237 5.25 19.97 11.37
CA ASP A 237 6.57 19.31 11.51
C ASP A 237 7.10 19.38 12.94
N PHE A 238 6.99 20.57 13.55
CA PHE A 238 7.39 20.78 14.94
C PHE A 238 6.54 19.92 15.89
N LEU A 239 5.23 19.82 15.66
CA LEU A 239 4.34 18.98 16.47
C LEU A 239 4.63 17.49 16.34
N THR A 240 4.92 16.98 15.14
CA THR A 240 5.38 15.60 14.96
C THR A 240 6.70 15.35 15.69
N THR A 241 7.62 16.32 15.65
CA THR A 241 8.91 16.23 16.37
C THR A 241 8.71 16.18 17.88
N GLU A 242 7.83 17.03 18.43
CA GLU A 242 7.49 17.02 19.86
C GLU A 242 6.79 15.72 20.28
N ALA A 243 5.92 15.17 19.43
CA ALA A 243 5.25 13.89 19.68
C ALA A 243 6.27 12.74 19.77
N VAL A 244 7.21 12.68 18.82
CA VAL A 244 8.32 11.72 18.85
C VAL A 244 9.14 11.90 20.13
N ALA A 245 9.59 13.12 20.44
CA ALA A 245 10.39 13.40 21.63
C ALA A 245 9.69 13.01 22.95
N ALA A 246 8.37 13.19 23.03
CA ALA A 246 7.58 12.82 24.20
C ALA A 246 7.40 11.30 24.37
N CYS A 247 7.48 10.54 23.27
CA CYS A 247 7.10 9.13 23.22
C CYS A 247 8.25 8.15 22.94
N ASP A 248 9.41 8.62 22.49
CA ASP A 248 10.59 7.83 22.12
C ASP A 248 11.00 6.86 23.23
N ALA A 249 11.29 7.39 24.42
CA ALA A 249 11.72 6.61 25.58
C ALA A 249 10.71 5.57 26.11
N LYS A 250 9.47 5.50 25.58
CA LYS A 250 8.41 4.63 26.09
C LYS A 250 8.57 3.16 25.70
N ASP A 251 9.44 2.85 24.75
CA ASP A 251 9.84 1.47 24.43
C ASP A 251 11.14 1.03 25.16
N GLY A 252 11.75 1.95 25.92
CA GLY A 252 12.98 1.73 26.67
C GLY A 252 14.26 2.16 25.94
N ILE A 253 14.16 2.70 24.72
CA ILE A 253 15.27 3.25 23.93
C ILE A 253 14.96 4.71 23.56
N VAL A 254 16.00 5.51 23.33
CA VAL A 254 15.88 6.85 22.72
C VAL A 254 16.59 6.78 21.36
N ASP A 255 15.84 6.49 20.30
CA ASP A 255 16.36 6.39 18.93
C ASP A 255 15.57 7.20 17.89
N GLY A 256 14.68 8.08 18.38
CA GLY A 256 13.90 9.01 17.57
C GLY A 256 12.69 8.37 16.90
N LEU A 257 12.21 7.25 17.43
CA LEU A 257 11.09 6.47 16.91
C LEU A 257 9.99 6.32 17.96
N ILE A 258 8.75 6.13 17.54
CA ILE A 258 7.67 5.71 18.44
C ILE A 258 7.41 4.22 18.18
N SER A 259 8.09 3.33 18.90
CA SER A 259 7.88 1.88 18.75
C SER A 259 6.76 1.36 19.65
N ASN A 260 6.54 1.98 20.81
CA ASN A 260 5.42 1.67 21.69
C ASN A 260 4.32 2.74 21.60
N LEU A 261 3.51 2.64 20.55
CA LEU A 261 2.42 3.59 20.29
C LEU A 261 1.37 3.62 21.42
N THR A 262 1.12 2.48 22.09
CA THR A 262 0.12 2.40 23.15
C THR A 262 0.49 3.20 24.41
N ALA A 263 1.78 3.41 24.65
CA ALA A 263 2.30 4.20 25.77
C ALA A 263 2.49 5.70 25.43
N CYS A 264 2.18 6.11 24.20
CA CYS A 264 2.31 7.49 23.74
C CYS A 264 1.06 8.31 24.09
N GLU A 265 1.14 9.11 25.15
CA GLU A 265 0.04 9.97 25.65
C GLU A 265 0.24 11.46 25.30
N TYR A 266 0.99 11.76 24.23
CA TYR A 266 1.26 13.14 23.83
C TYR A 266 0.00 13.84 23.32
N SER A 267 -0.24 15.08 23.79
CA SER A 267 -1.28 15.96 23.28
C SER A 267 -0.65 17.19 22.62
N PRO A 268 -1.03 17.53 21.37
CA PRO A 268 -0.42 18.65 20.64
C PRO A 268 -0.68 20.01 21.31
N TYR A 269 -1.75 20.12 22.10
CA TYR A 269 -2.10 21.34 22.84
C TYR A 269 -1.08 21.71 23.91
N THR A 270 -0.31 20.75 24.42
CA THR A 270 0.76 21.00 25.41
C THR A 270 1.93 21.80 24.84
N SER A 271 2.03 21.90 23.51
CA SER A 271 3.09 22.63 22.81
C SER A 271 2.67 24.02 22.32
N VAL A 272 1.41 24.42 22.53
CA VAL A 272 0.92 25.76 22.17
C VAL A 272 1.76 26.82 22.89
N ASN A 273 2.13 27.89 22.16
CA ASN A 273 3.04 28.95 22.58
C ASN A 273 4.51 28.56 22.77
N LYS A 274 4.91 27.29 22.61
CA LYS A 274 6.34 26.94 22.51
C LYS A 274 6.95 27.60 21.27
N THR A 275 8.17 28.10 21.40
CA THR A 275 8.89 28.75 20.31
C THR A 275 9.73 27.76 19.53
N PHE A 276 9.66 27.82 18.21
CA PHE A 276 10.46 27.00 17.31
C PHE A 276 10.91 27.82 16.09
N THR A 277 11.93 27.35 15.38
CA THR A 277 12.40 27.98 14.14
C THR A 277 11.68 27.36 12.95
N CYS A 278 10.83 28.14 12.28
CA CYS A 278 10.21 27.73 11.03
C CYS A 278 11.20 27.94 9.88
N SER A 279 11.76 26.85 9.36
CA SER A 279 12.76 26.86 8.28
C SER A 279 12.26 27.60 7.03
N ALA A 280 11.00 27.35 6.63
CA ALA A 280 10.37 27.96 5.45
C ALA A 280 10.28 29.50 5.52
N LEU A 281 10.29 30.07 6.73
CA LEU A 281 10.21 31.51 6.96
C LEU A 281 11.51 32.10 7.51
N ASN A 282 12.51 31.26 7.78
CA ASN A 282 13.76 31.62 8.44
C ASN A 282 13.54 32.51 9.69
N LYS A 283 12.54 32.16 10.50
CA LYS A 283 12.17 32.96 11.69
C LYS A 283 11.75 32.07 12.86
N THR A 284 12.03 32.54 14.07
CA THR A 284 11.46 31.97 15.28
C THR A 284 10.03 32.47 15.46
N MET A 285 9.12 31.54 15.75
CA MET A 285 7.72 31.85 16.03
C MET A 285 7.16 30.93 17.11
N ALA A 286 6.08 31.35 17.74
CA ALA A 286 5.33 30.54 18.67
C ALA A 286 4.37 29.60 17.92
N LEU A 287 4.23 28.36 18.37
CA LEU A 287 3.24 27.43 17.83
C LEU A 287 1.83 27.97 18.05
N SER A 288 1.04 28.00 16.97
CA SER A 288 -0.35 28.46 17.02
C SER A 288 -1.29 27.41 17.62
N PRO A 289 -2.38 27.83 18.29
CA PRO A 289 -3.47 26.93 18.67
C PRO A 289 -4.11 26.21 17.46
N GLY A 290 -4.11 26.86 16.29
CA GLY A 290 -4.61 26.28 15.05
C GLY A 290 -3.78 25.07 14.59
N ALA A 291 -2.46 25.12 14.73
CA ALA A 291 -1.60 23.97 14.43
C ALA A 291 -1.90 22.78 15.35
N ALA A 292 -2.09 23.02 16.66
CA ALA A 292 -2.45 21.97 17.60
C ALA A 292 -3.80 21.32 17.26
N LEU A 293 -4.80 22.12 16.85
CA LEU A 293 -6.10 21.63 16.40
C LEU A 293 -5.99 20.71 15.17
N ILE A 294 -5.19 21.10 14.18
CA ILE A 294 -5.05 20.30 12.94
C ILE A 294 -4.24 19.02 13.18
N ALA A 295 -3.21 19.08 14.02
CA ALA A 295 -2.49 17.88 14.43
C ALA A 295 -3.39 16.89 15.19
N ASP A 296 -4.21 17.39 16.11
CA ASP A 296 -5.19 16.55 16.83
C ASP A 296 -6.20 15.91 15.87
N ALA A 297 -6.73 16.66 14.90
CA ALA A 297 -7.61 16.13 13.86
C ALA A 297 -6.94 15.05 12.99
N ALA A 298 -5.67 15.24 12.63
CA ALA A 298 -4.90 14.27 11.87
C ALA A 298 -4.64 12.98 12.66
N TRP A 299 -4.38 13.08 13.96
CA TRP A 299 -4.03 11.93 14.81
C TRP A 299 -5.23 11.17 15.36
N SER A 300 -6.31 11.88 15.70
CA SER A 300 -7.53 11.27 16.23
C SER A 300 -8.42 10.68 15.14
N GLY A 301 -8.43 11.30 13.95
CA GLY A 301 -9.31 10.96 12.85
C GLY A 301 -10.72 11.54 13.01
N PRO A 302 -11.57 11.40 11.98
CA PRO A 302 -12.92 11.97 11.97
C PRO A 302 -13.84 11.33 13.00
N GLN A 303 -14.65 12.18 13.63
CA GLN A 303 -15.69 11.79 14.58
C GLN A 303 -17.02 12.46 14.17
N THR A 304 -18.13 11.83 14.54
CA THR A 304 -19.46 12.42 14.44
C THR A 304 -19.65 13.52 15.49
N ALA A 305 -20.70 14.32 15.34
CA ALA A 305 -21.05 15.37 16.30
C ALA A 305 -21.27 14.88 17.75
N ASP A 306 -21.65 13.61 17.96
CA ASP A 306 -21.81 12.97 19.27
C ASP A 306 -20.53 12.27 19.78
N GLY A 307 -19.42 12.36 19.05
CA GLY A 307 -18.10 11.87 19.45
C GLY A 307 -17.80 10.43 19.05
N GLU A 308 -18.66 9.79 18.26
CA GLU A 308 -18.41 8.46 17.72
C GLU A 308 -17.38 8.51 16.59
N ARG A 309 -16.41 7.61 16.62
CA ARG A 309 -15.34 7.60 15.62
C ARG A 309 -15.84 7.09 14.28
N LEU A 310 -15.65 7.89 13.22
CA LEU A 310 -15.92 7.47 11.85
C LEU A 310 -14.78 6.62 11.27
N TRP A 311 -13.54 7.01 11.53
CA TRP A 311 -12.33 6.26 11.18
C TRP A 311 -11.11 6.69 12.00
N TYR A 312 -10.01 5.95 11.85
CA TYR A 312 -8.74 6.26 12.51
C TYR A 312 -7.99 7.40 11.81
N GLY A 313 -7.29 8.22 12.59
CA GLY A 313 -6.25 9.13 12.10
C GLY A 313 -4.89 8.42 11.93
N VAL A 314 -3.92 9.14 11.37
CA VAL A 314 -2.51 8.69 11.29
C VAL A 314 -1.87 8.74 12.69
N ASN A 315 -0.77 8.02 12.91
CA ASN A 315 -0.15 8.02 14.24
C ASN A 315 0.66 9.31 14.49
N PRO A 316 0.87 9.72 15.76
CA PRO A 316 1.59 10.96 16.09
C PRO A 316 3.01 11.10 15.53
N GLY A 317 3.66 9.97 15.24
CA GLY A 317 5.00 9.93 14.62
C GLY A 317 5.00 10.07 13.09
N ALA A 318 3.83 10.08 12.44
CA ALA A 318 3.71 10.27 11.00
C ALA A 318 3.88 11.75 10.60
N ASP A 319 4.37 11.98 9.39
CA ASP A 319 4.47 13.31 8.81
C ASP A 319 3.06 13.85 8.49
N ILE A 320 2.67 14.93 9.17
CA ILE A 320 1.37 15.60 8.97
C ILE A 320 1.52 16.98 8.32
N SER A 321 2.72 17.33 7.84
CA SER A 321 3.03 18.63 7.21
C SER A 321 2.19 18.93 5.98
N GLN A 322 1.75 17.89 5.26
CA GLN A 322 0.84 17.96 4.11
C GLN A 322 -0.50 18.64 4.43
N PHE A 323 -0.92 18.66 5.70
CA PHE A 323 -2.14 19.35 6.13
C PHE A 323 -1.92 20.84 6.43
N GLY A 324 -0.67 21.30 6.44
CA GLY A 324 -0.29 22.69 6.67
C GLY A 324 -0.24 23.52 5.39
N SER A 325 -0.09 24.84 5.53
CA SER A 325 0.15 25.76 4.44
C SER A 325 1.64 25.98 4.21
N VAL A 326 2.04 26.13 2.94
CA VAL A 326 3.42 26.45 2.57
C VAL A 326 3.44 27.87 1.98
N PRO A 327 4.19 28.82 2.57
CA PRO A 327 4.27 30.18 2.07
C PRO A 327 4.70 30.25 0.59
N GLY A 328 3.97 31.02 -0.21
CA GLY A 328 4.26 31.18 -1.65
C GLY A 328 3.76 30.03 -2.53
N VAL A 329 3.16 28.99 -1.96
CA VAL A 329 2.57 27.88 -2.70
C VAL A 329 1.05 27.95 -2.61
N ASN A 330 0.39 28.16 -3.74
CA ASN A 330 -1.06 27.98 -3.86
C ASN A 330 -1.34 26.50 -4.15
N SER A 331 -1.60 25.72 -3.10
CA SER A 331 -2.04 24.34 -3.24
C SER A 331 -3.57 24.31 -3.40
N SER A 332 -4.06 24.03 -4.61
CA SER A 332 -5.44 23.56 -4.78
C SER A 332 -5.44 22.04 -4.69
N GLN A 333 -5.91 21.50 -3.57
CA GLN A 333 -6.20 20.07 -3.50
C GLN A 333 -7.50 19.82 -4.26
N SER A 334 -7.40 19.27 -5.47
CA SER A 334 -8.55 18.73 -6.17
C SER A 334 -8.97 17.44 -5.45
N ASP A 335 -10.09 17.45 -4.75
CA ASP A 335 -10.66 16.22 -4.25
C ASP A 335 -11.09 15.33 -5.43
N MET A 336 -10.61 14.09 -5.42
CA MET A 336 -10.91 13.08 -6.42
C MET A 336 -11.89 12.00 -5.90
N TRP A 337 -12.10 11.90 -4.59
CA TRP A 337 -13.04 11.00 -3.96
C TRP A 337 -14.43 11.60 -3.79
N PHE A 338 -14.60 12.67 -2.98
CA PHE A 338 -15.95 13.19 -2.76
C PHE A 338 -16.50 13.84 -4.02
N ASN A 339 -15.70 14.58 -4.79
CA ASN A 339 -16.19 15.20 -6.03
C ASN A 339 -16.66 14.16 -7.05
N LEU A 340 -15.83 13.17 -7.37
CA LEU A 340 -16.07 12.29 -8.51
C LEU A 340 -16.94 11.07 -8.17
N PHE A 341 -16.85 10.52 -6.96
CA PHE A 341 -17.59 9.32 -6.59
C PHE A 341 -18.81 9.61 -5.72
N VAL A 342 -18.71 10.53 -4.75
CA VAL A 342 -19.82 10.76 -3.81
C VAL A 342 -20.80 11.82 -4.34
N ALA A 343 -20.32 13.02 -4.63
CA ALA A 343 -21.08 14.11 -5.25
C ALA A 343 -21.37 13.85 -6.73
N LYS A 344 -20.56 13.00 -7.39
CA LYS A 344 -20.67 12.64 -8.81
C LYS A 344 -20.63 13.88 -9.72
N ASN A 345 -19.87 14.89 -9.28
CA ASN A 345 -19.72 16.19 -9.90
C ASN A 345 -18.28 16.69 -9.72
N ALA A 346 -17.52 16.72 -10.83
CA ALA A 346 -16.12 17.15 -10.83
C ALA A 346 -15.91 18.58 -10.31
N SER A 347 -16.93 19.43 -10.40
CA SER A 347 -16.89 20.82 -9.93
C SER A 347 -17.40 21.02 -8.50
N PHE A 348 -17.68 19.95 -7.76
CA PHE A 348 -18.13 20.05 -6.37
C PHE A 348 -17.03 20.69 -5.49
N ASP A 349 -17.43 21.57 -4.58
CA ASP A 349 -16.52 22.25 -3.68
C ASP A 349 -16.42 21.49 -2.35
N THR A 350 -15.53 20.50 -2.33
CA THR A 350 -15.31 19.70 -1.13
C THR A 350 -14.79 20.52 0.04
N ILE A 351 -13.88 21.47 -0.20
CA ILE A 351 -13.19 22.17 0.89
C ILE A 351 -14.16 23.02 1.73
N HIS A 352 -15.26 23.49 1.12
CA HIS A 352 -16.28 24.29 1.80
C HIS A 352 -17.51 23.50 2.27
N MET A 353 -17.47 22.16 2.26
CA MET A 353 -18.57 21.35 2.79
C MET A 353 -18.74 21.57 4.31
N SER A 354 -19.97 21.50 4.82
CA SER A 354 -20.21 21.58 6.28
C SER A 354 -19.87 20.26 6.99
N PRO A 355 -19.67 20.25 8.32
CA PRO A 355 -19.45 19.02 9.08
C PRO A 355 -20.55 17.97 8.86
N LYS A 356 -21.81 18.41 8.81
CA LYS A 356 -22.95 17.53 8.55
C LYS A 356 -22.88 16.89 7.16
N VAL A 357 -22.56 17.66 6.13
CA VAL A 357 -22.41 17.14 4.76
C VAL A 357 -21.23 16.17 4.68
N TYR A 358 -20.13 16.44 5.39
CA TYR A 358 -19.00 15.53 5.49
C TYR A 358 -19.41 14.17 6.08
N GLU A 359 -20.12 14.15 7.20
CA GLU A 359 -20.61 12.90 7.82
C GLU A 359 -21.55 12.12 6.88
N GLU A 360 -22.48 12.82 6.21
CA GLU A 360 -23.39 12.24 5.22
C GLU A 360 -22.61 11.63 4.04
N PHE A 361 -21.61 12.34 3.52
CA PHE A 361 -20.78 11.89 2.40
C PHE A 361 -19.86 10.75 2.80
N PHE A 362 -19.34 10.76 4.02
CA PHE A 362 -18.54 9.66 4.58
C PHE A 362 -19.36 8.37 4.65
N HIS A 363 -20.60 8.47 5.13
CA HIS A 363 -21.54 7.35 5.17
C HIS A 363 -21.90 6.88 3.75
N LEU A 364 -22.33 7.80 2.88
CA LEU A 364 -22.77 7.49 1.52
C LEU A 364 -21.66 6.85 0.69
N GLY A 365 -20.45 7.41 0.71
CA GLY A 365 -19.31 6.85 -0.01
C GLY A 365 -18.93 5.44 0.45
N THR A 366 -19.07 5.14 1.75
CA THR A 366 -18.91 3.77 2.24
C THR A 366 -20.04 2.86 1.74
N GLN A 367 -21.28 3.30 1.88
CA GLN A 367 -22.46 2.50 1.56
C GLN A 367 -22.53 2.13 0.06
N GLU A 368 -22.18 3.06 -0.84
CA GLU A 368 -22.24 2.82 -2.29
C GLU A 368 -21.07 1.97 -2.80
N TYR A 369 -19.86 2.16 -2.25
CA TYR A 369 -18.63 1.68 -2.91
C TYR A 369 -17.85 0.61 -2.14
N ALA A 370 -18.17 0.33 -0.88
CA ALA A 370 -17.40 -0.62 -0.08
C ALA A 370 -17.28 -1.99 -0.76
N SER A 371 -18.36 -2.52 -1.32
CA SER A 371 -18.37 -3.81 -2.01
C SER A 371 -17.58 -3.81 -3.33
N THR A 372 -17.19 -2.66 -3.88
CA THR A 372 -16.42 -2.60 -5.12
C THR A 372 -14.92 -2.48 -4.83
N ILE A 373 -14.54 -1.62 -3.89
CA ILE A 373 -13.14 -1.23 -3.68
C ILE A 373 -12.54 -1.70 -2.35
N ASN A 374 -13.33 -1.79 -1.27
CA ASN A 374 -12.78 -2.21 0.03
C ASN A 374 -12.39 -3.67 -0.02
N ALA A 375 -11.20 -3.96 0.49
CA ALA A 375 -10.63 -5.30 0.66
C ALA A 375 -10.55 -5.65 2.15
N ALA A 376 -11.64 -5.44 2.89
CA ALA A 376 -11.68 -5.57 4.35
C ALA A 376 -12.69 -6.64 4.83
N ASP A 377 -13.03 -7.61 3.99
CA ASP A 377 -13.86 -8.76 4.40
C ASP A 377 -13.04 -9.70 5.30
N PRO A 378 -13.45 -9.91 6.57
CA PRO A 378 -12.73 -10.76 7.50
C PRO A 378 -12.85 -12.27 7.20
N ASP A 379 -13.82 -12.70 6.38
CA ASP A 379 -13.95 -14.12 6.03
C ASP A 379 -12.87 -14.53 5.01
N LEU A 380 -11.85 -15.22 5.50
CA LEU A 380 -10.77 -15.81 4.70
C LEU A 380 -10.88 -17.35 4.63
N THR A 381 -12.06 -17.92 4.86
CA THR A 381 -12.29 -19.37 4.90
C THR A 381 -11.77 -20.05 3.64
N ALA A 382 -12.11 -19.52 2.46
CA ALA A 382 -11.73 -20.11 1.18
C ALA A 382 -10.23 -20.00 0.91
N PHE A 383 -9.59 -18.87 1.24
CA PHE A 383 -8.14 -18.67 1.11
C PHE A 383 -7.35 -19.62 2.00
N ARG A 384 -7.76 -19.70 3.28
CA ARG A 384 -7.18 -20.64 4.23
C ARG A 384 -7.34 -22.09 3.74
N LYS A 385 -8.53 -22.48 3.28
CA LYS A 385 -8.80 -23.84 2.76
C LYS A 385 -7.99 -24.17 1.52
N ALA A 386 -7.71 -23.18 0.67
CA ALA A 386 -6.82 -23.32 -0.48
C ALA A 386 -5.33 -23.47 -0.08
N GLY A 387 -4.98 -23.32 1.20
CA GLY A 387 -3.61 -23.40 1.69
C GLY A 387 -2.83 -22.07 1.59
N GLY A 388 -3.50 -21.00 1.19
CA GLY A 388 -2.89 -19.70 0.95
C GLY A 388 -2.19 -19.12 2.17
N LYS A 389 -1.07 -18.41 1.96
CA LYS A 389 -0.33 -17.69 3.00
C LYS A 389 -0.30 -16.20 2.72
N LEU A 390 -0.55 -15.41 3.75
CA LEU A 390 -0.59 -13.94 3.70
C LEU A 390 0.37 -13.39 4.74
N LEU A 391 1.29 -12.51 4.30
CA LEU A 391 2.08 -11.66 5.18
C LEU A 391 1.75 -10.19 4.87
N THR A 392 1.57 -9.39 5.91
CA THR A 392 1.38 -7.94 5.81
C THR A 392 2.36 -7.26 6.74
N TYR A 393 3.02 -6.20 6.29
CA TYR A 393 3.59 -5.21 7.20
C TYR A 393 2.92 -3.85 7.00
N HIS A 394 2.98 -2.98 8.01
CA HIS A 394 2.54 -1.60 7.89
C HIS A 394 3.47 -0.70 8.70
N GLY A 395 3.91 0.42 8.11
CA GLY A 395 4.67 1.43 8.82
C GLY A 395 3.85 2.08 9.93
N VAL A 396 4.44 2.24 11.11
CA VAL A 396 3.78 2.91 12.25
C VAL A 396 3.78 4.43 12.06
N ALA A 397 4.70 4.96 11.24
CA ALA A 397 4.77 6.38 10.89
C ALA A 397 4.15 6.67 9.50
N ASP A 398 3.29 5.77 8.99
CA ASP A 398 2.62 5.93 7.69
C ASP A 398 1.70 7.17 7.70
N GLU A 399 2.05 8.11 6.83
CA GLU A 399 1.38 9.40 6.65
C GLU A 399 0.19 9.36 5.67
N SER A 400 0.04 8.26 4.93
CA SER A 400 -0.97 8.11 3.88
C SER A 400 -2.12 7.21 4.30
N ILE A 401 -1.83 6.11 5.00
CA ILE A 401 -2.84 5.13 5.40
C ILE A 401 -2.72 4.89 6.90
N PRO A 402 -3.78 5.13 7.68
CA PRO A 402 -3.78 4.84 9.12
C PRO A 402 -3.48 3.36 9.42
N THR A 403 -2.34 3.10 10.07
CA THR A 403 -1.90 1.76 10.51
C THR A 403 -3.00 1.02 11.28
N LYS A 404 -3.74 1.74 12.14
CA LYS A 404 -4.86 1.20 12.93
C LYS A 404 -6.00 0.61 12.09
N GLY A 405 -6.14 1.02 10.83
CA GLY A 405 -7.06 0.36 9.90
C GLY A 405 -6.64 -1.08 9.59
N THR A 406 -5.32 -1.33 9.46
CA THR A 406 -4.77 -2.68 9.24
C THR A 406 -4.88 -3.53 10.49
N GLU A 407 -4.59 -2.94 11.65
CA GLU A 407 -4.83 -3.57 12.95
C GLU A 407 -6.30 -3.98 13.11
N PHE A 408 -7.25 -3.07 12.80
CA PHE A 408 -8.68 -3.35 12.85
C PHE A 408 -9.09 -4.51 11.93
N TYR A 409 -8.57 -4.54 10.70
CA TYR A 409 -8.83 -5.64 9.78
C TYR A 409 -8.26 -6.97 10.31
N TYR A 410 -7.00 -6.97 10.75
CA TYR A 410 -6.35 -8.17 11.29
C TYR A 410 -7.10 -8.75 12.49
N LYS A 411 -7.50 -7.90 13.45
CA LYS A 411 -8.33 -8.32 14.59
C LYS A 411 -9.68 -8.87 14.17
N SER A 412 -10.30 -8.29 13.13
CA SER A 412 -11.57 -8.78 12.60
C SER A 412 -11.45 -10.19 12.02
N VAL A 413 -10.34 -10.49 11.33
CA VAL A 413 -10.02 -11.86 10.88
C VAL A 413 -9.73 -12.76 12.08
N GLN A 414 -8.90 -12.31 13.03
CA GLN A 414 -8.54 -13.07 14.23
C GLN A 414 -9.77 -13.51 15.05
N ASN A 415 -10.77 -12.63 15.15
CA ASN A 415 -12.03 -12.93 15.83
C ASN A 415 -12.82 -14.08 15.18
N GLN A 416 -12.63 -14.33 13.88
CA GLN A 416 -13.22 -15.47 13.18
C GLN A 416 -12.30 -16.69 13.13
N PHE A 417 -10.98 -16.46 13.10
CA PHE A 417 -9.96 -17.49 13.02
C PHE A 417 -8.98 -17.36 14.19
N PRO A 418 -9.21 -18.06 15.32
CA PRO A 418 -8.28 -18.03 16.45
C PRO A 418 -6.84 -18.45 16.10
N ASP A 419 -6.69 -19.26 15.06
CA ASP A 419 -5.45 -19.73 14.45
C ASP A 419 -5.03 -18.90 13.22
N VAL A 420 -5.46 -17.63 13.14
CA VAL A 420 -5.10 -16.69 12.05
C VAL A 420 -3.61 -16.70 11.74
N GLN A 421 -2.74 -16.83 12.76
CA GLN A 421 -1.30 -16.85 12.64
C GLN A 421 -0.75 -17.99 11.76
N ASP A 422 -1.52 -19.05 11.49
CA ASP A 422 -1.14 -20.21 10.65
C ASP A 422 -1.23 -19.91 9.16
N PHE A 423 -1.99 -18.89 8.76
CA PHE A 423 -2.10 -18.47 7.36
C PHE A 423 -1.91 -16.97 7.14
N PHE A 424 -2.21 -16.09 8.10
CA PHE A 424 -2.09 -14.64 8.01
C PHE A 424 -1.28 -14.05 9.19
N ARG A 425 -0.12 -13.45 8.89
CA ARG A 425 0.69 -12.71 9.88
C ARG A 425 0.79 -11.23 9.51
N TYR A 426 0.68 -10.37 10.52
CA TYR A 426 0.80 -8.92 10.43
C TYR A 426 2.01 -8.45 11.23
N PHE A 427 2.80 -7.51 10.69
CA PHE A 427 3.97 -6.90 11.32
C PHE A 427 3.81 -5.37 11.33
N GLU A 428 4.02 -4.75 12.48
CA GLU A 428 4.14 -3.29 12.59
C GLU A 428 5.62 -2.90 12.51
N SER A 429 5.97 -1.93 11.66
CA SER A 429 7.34 -1.42 11.55
C SER A 429 7.46 0.00 12.11
N PRO A 430 8.06 0.18 13.30
CA PRO A 430 8.31 1.48 13.90
C PRO A 430 9.08 2.41 12.96
N GLY A 431 8.68 3.68 12.89
CA GLY A 431 9.39 4.72 12.13
C GLY A 431 9.31 4.63 10.60
N LEU A 432 8.79 3.53 10.06
CA LEU A 432 8.57 3.37 8.62
C LEU A 432 7.37 4.22 8.19
N GLY A 433 7.57 5.03 7.15
CA GLY A 433 6.51 5.82 6.50
C GLY A 433 5.66 4.98 5.54
N HIS A 434 5.01 5.63 4.58
CA HIS A 434 4.18 4.92 3.60
C HIS A 434 5.02 4.02 2.67
N CYS A 435 4.86 2.70 2.83
CA CYS A 435 5.55 1.61 2.09
C CYS A 435 7.07 1.51 2.26
N SER A 436 7.77 2.64 2.30
CA SER A 436 9.23 2.79 2.39
C SER A 436 9.58 4.11 3.09
N GLY A 437 10.87 4.41 3.25
CA GLY A 437 11.32 5.67 3.82
C GLY A 437 11.03 5.81 5.33
N GLY A 438 10.89 7.04 5.80
CA GLY A 438 10.83 7.34 7.23
C GLY A 438 12.18 7.15 7.93
N LYS A 439 12.18 7.21 9.26
CA LYS A 439 13.36 6.97 10.10
C LYS A 439 13.56 5.50 10.46
N GLY A 440 12.53 4.69 10.25
CA GLY A 440 12.54 3.24 10.45
C GLY A 440 13.01 2.51 9.20
N GLY A 441 12.52 1.27 9.04
CA GLY A 441 12.97 0.38 7.97
C GLY A 441 11.88 -0.59 7.54
N GLN A 442 11.86 -0.90 6.25
CA GLN A 442 10.98 -1.92 5.70
C GLN A 442 11.57 -3.33 5.91
N PRO A 443 10.75 -4.36 6.18
CA PRO A 443 11.22 -5.73 6.27
C PRO A 443 11.47 -6.32 4.87
N THR A 444 12.61 -5.97 4.29
CA THR A 444 13.02 -6.34 2.91
C THR A 444 13.08 -7.86 2.65
N THR A 445 13.06 -8.69 3.69
CA THR A 445 13.09 -10.16 3.57
C THR A 445 11.69 -10.81 3.65
N ILE A 446 10.62 -10.01 3.77
CA ILE A 446 9.25 -10.53 3.97
C ILE A 446 8.78 -11.42 2.83
N PHE A 447 9.11 -11.10 1.57
CA PHE A 447 8.72 -11.93 0.44
C PHE A 447 9.42 -13.30 0.45
N ASP A 448 10.71 -13.34 0.79
CA ASP A 448 11.45 -14.60 0.96
C ASP A 448 10.95 -15.41 2.15
N ALA A 449 10.51 -14.75 3.22
CA ALA A 449 9.86 -15.41 4.35
C ALA A 449 8.51 -16.02 3.95
N LEU A 450 7.70 -15.30 3.17
CA LEU A 450 6.46 -15.82 2.61
C LEU A 450 6.72 -17.03 1.71
N ARG A 451 7.69 -16.94 0.79
CA ARG A 451 8.06 -18.03 -0.10
C ARG A 451 8.44 -19.29 0.68
N ARG A 452 9.33 -19.18 1.67
CA ARG A 452 9.68 -20.33 2.53
C ARG A 452 8.44 -20.90 3.23
N ARG A 453 7.57 -20.03 3.75
CA ARG A 453 6.33 -20.46 4.40
C ARG A 453 5.40 -21.25 3.48
N VAL A 454 5.27 -20.84 2.22
CA VAL A 454 4.46 -21.54 1.21
C VAL A 454 5.12 -22.85 0.80
N GLU A 455 6.41 -22.84 0.47
CA GLU A 455 7.08 -23.97 -0.20
C GLU A 455 7.54 -25.08 0.75
N ASN A 456 7.83 -24.75 2.02
CA ASN A 456 8.34 -25.72 2.98
C ASN A 456 7.75 -25.57 4.40
N GLY A 457 6.74 -24.72 4.59
CA GLY A 457 6.04 -24.57 5.86
C GLY A 457 6.76 -23.72 6.91
N THR A 458 7.92 -23.11 6.61
CA THR A 458 8.68 -22.31 7.58
C THR A 458 8.10 -20.90 7.71
N ALA A 459 7.34 -20.65 8.78
CA ALA A 459 6.76 -19.34 9.05
C ALA A 459 7.76 -18.41 9.80
N PRO A 460 7.82 -17.09 9.50
CA PRO A 460 8.77 -16.18 10.12
C PRO A 460 8.40 -15.84 11.57
N GLU A 461 9.23 -16.23 12.53
CA GLU A 461 9.07 -15.83 13.94
C GLU A 461 9.30 -14.33 14.16
N THR A 462 10.21 -13.76 13.37
CA THR A 462 10.51 -12.32 13.29
C THR A 462 10.90 -11.97 11.86
N LEU A 463 10.91 -10.68 11.54
CA LEU A 463 11.56 -10.18 10.32
C LEU A 463 12.65 -9.16 10.68
N PRO A 464 13.86 -9.26 10.12
CA PRO A 464 14.87 -8.24 10.30
C PRO A 464 14.45 -6.95 9.59
N VAL A 465 14.78 -5.81 10.19
CA VAL A 465 14.66 -4.49 9.59
C VAL A 465 15.92 -3.69 9.90
N GLU A 466 16.33 -2.84 8.97
CA GLU A 466 17.48 -1.95 9.12
C GLU A 466 17.01 -0.51 9.11
N TYR A 467 17.42 0.27 10.12
CA TYR A 467 17.13 1.70 10.17
C TYR A 467 18.38 2.47 9.81
N ALA A 468 18.29 3.23 8.72
CA ALA A 468 19.37 4.10 8.28
C ALA A 468 19.63 5.18 9.35
N ARG A 469 20.92 5.47 9.61
CA ARG A 469 21.33 6.60 10.43
C ARG A 469 22.02 7.65 9.57
N PRO A 470 21.79 8.96 9.82
CA PRO A 470 22.52 10.02 9.12
C PRO A 470 24.03 9.92 9.30
N GLU A 471 24.48 9.46 10.47
CA GLU A 471 25.88 9.23 10.82
C GLU A 471 26.03 7.89 11.57
N GLY A 472 27.08 7.14 11.24
CA GLY A 472 27.39 5.84 11.84
C GLY A 472 26.74 4.63 11.14
N GLU A 473 26.93 3.45 11.73
CA GLU A 473 26.36 2.20 11.23
C GLU A 473 24.83 2.18 11.40
N PRO A 474 24.09 1.53 10.47
CA PRO A 474 22.65 1.37 10.58
C PRO A 474 22.26 0.59 11.84
N LEU A 475 21.03 0.80 12.30
CA LEU A 475 20.46 0.02 13.39
C LEU A 475 19.86 -1.27 12.85
N HIS A 476 20.27 -2.41 13.38
CA HIS A 476 19.60 -3.67 13.08
C HIS A 476 18.55 -3.96 14.16
N ARG A 477 17.32 -4.26 13.72
CA ARG A 477 16.17 -4.55 14.57
C ARG A 477 15.42 -5.76 14.06
N ILE A 478 14.44 -6.17 14.87
CA ILE A 478 13.41 -7.13 14.47
C ILE A 478 12.05 -6.45 14.51
N VAL A 479 11.15 -6.85 13.61
CA VAL A 479 9.71 -6.65 13.77
C VAL A 479 9.06 -8.00 14.10
N CYS A 480 8.05 -7.93 14.96
CA CYS A 480 7.39 -9.08 15.55
C CYS A 480 6.01 -9.31 14.94
N PRO A 481 5.54 -10.56 14.89
CA PRO A 481 4.17 -10.85 14.46
C PRO A 481 3.20 -10.30 15.51
N TYR A 482 2.36 -9.35 15.07
CA TYR A 482 1.30 -8.75 15.87
C TYR A 482 0.43 -9.84 16.55
N PRO A 483 0.07 -9.70 17.84
CA PRO A 483 0.18 -8.51 18.68
C PRO A 483 1.53 -8.35 19.40
N ALA A 484 2.47 -9.27 19.20
CA ALA A 484 3.77 -9.15 19.86
C ALA A 484 4.54 -7.96 19.29
N GLN A 485 5.27 -7.27 20.16
CA GLN A 485 6.11 -6.12 19.80
C GLN A 485 7.56 -6.40 20.13
N ALA A 486 8.48 -5.78 19.39
CA ALA A 486 9.90 -5.87 19.70
C ALA A 486 10.19 -5.07 20.97
N LYS A 487 10.73 -5.74 21.99
CA LYS A 487 11.14 -5.11 23.25
C LYS A 487 12.64 -5.23 23.43
N TYR A 488 13.25 -4.12 23.84
CA TYR A 488 14.65 -4.06 24.21
C TYR A 488 14.90 -4.79 25.53
N MET A 489 15.89 -5.69 25.54
CA MET A 489 16.24 -6.56 26.65
C MET A 489 17.56 -6.15 27.33
N GLY A 490 18.18 -5.07 26.89
CA GLY A 490 19.54 -4.66 27.29
C GLY A 490 20.60 -5.05 26.26
N GLY A 491 21.78 -4.43 26.33
CA GLY A 491 22.89 -4.67 25.41
C GLY A 491 23.09 -3.56 24.37
N ASP A 492 23.75 -3.87 23.26
CA ASP A 492 23.98 -2.90 22.19
C ASP A 492 22.68 -2.66 21.41
N ILE A 493 22.20 -1.42 21.42
CA ILE A 493 21.02 -1.02 20.66
C ILE A 493 21.23 -1.10 19.15
N SER A 494 22.41 -1.44 18.61
CA SER A 494 22.60 -1.69 17.18
C SER A 494 22.38 -3.15 16.77
N SER A 495 22.30 -4.06 17.74
CA SER A 495 22.29 -5.51 17.55
C SER A 495 20.88 -6.09 17.71
N VAL A 496 20.52 -7.04 16.84
CA VAL A 496 19.22 -7.74 16.87
C VAL A 496 19.07 -8.63 18.11
N GLU A 497 20.17 -9.10 18.68
CA GLU A 497 20.20 -9.95 19.88
C GLU A 497 19.68 -9.23 21.12
N SER A 498 19.75 -7.89 21.12
CA SER A 498 19.23 -7.04 22.19
C SER A 498 17.70 -6.93 22.20
N PHE A 499 16.99 -7.55 21.26
CA PHE A 499 15.54 -7.48 21.11
C PHE A 499 14.87 -8.85 21.17
N ARG A 500 13.66 -8.88 21.74
CA ARG A 500 12.79 -10.06 21.77
C ARG A 500 11.34 -9.65 21.52
N CYS A 501 10.57 -10.53 20.89
CA CYS A 501 9.13 -10.37 20.81
C CYS A 501 8.50 -10.71 22.15
N VAL A 502 7.66 -9.80 22.66
CA VAL A 502 6.93 -9.94 23.93
C VAL A 502 5.45 -9.72 23.77
#